data_AF-A0AAU9FTY0-F1
#
_entry.id   AF-A0AAU9FTY0-F1
#
_cell.length_a   1.000
_cell.length_b   1.000
_cell.length_c   1.000
_cell.angle_alpha   90.00
_cell.angle_beta   90.00
_cell.angle_gamma   90.00
#
_symmetry.space_group_name_H-M   'P 1'
#
loop_
_entity.id
_entity.type
_entity.pdbx_description
1 polymer ?
#
loop_
_entity_poly.entity_id
_entity_poly.type
_entity_poly.pdbx_seq_one_letter_code
_entity_poly.pdbx_strand_id
1 'polypeptide(L)'
;MTENKTKLDPKKVFADLATFVASLKTDTGRIEVFMRDAKMIGDAITAQMQADDHVFKDYLGELPSTASCVDEISLLLPVHFEVFLPIRLPTALAPSFDEQQRTVQLRQPDIDHPFFFGNMLNASCMNLLLKQELQQTIASIGRLKSYDLRYRAHHCRGVPFMHQILAVDRRSNGRRCIRFDFVLAVLFEGPVLPLPPYYDAPINYTWLAYGKIEVGPTRHPADWGVIVPKWQTRSLLDAKRLNGVLLLTHRLLSTQQCQNYAAAGPLKLGLATAVQEIKRLRYKQTPTPVLVILTMQKLVLKDMDDETTNVKQLMSIVRLIQQLYNGHVAPHGEAGQAGNMQHLCSTPEAIY
;
A
#
# COMPACT_ATOMS: atom_id res chain seq x y z
N MET A 1 -45.21 -8.28 19.98
CA MET A 1 -44.09 -8.50 19.05
C MET A 1 -42.81 -8.07 19.75
N THR A 2 -42.10 -9.03 20.35
CA THR A 2 -40.83 -8.79 21.03
C THR A 2 -39.71 -8.84 20.01
N GLU A 3 -39.04 -7.70 19.78
CA GLU A 3 -37.80 -7.62 18.99
C GLU A 3 -36.73 -8.47 19.69
N ASN A 4 -36.44 -9.64 19.13
CA ASN A 4 -35.25 -10.42 19.48
C ASN A 4 -34.02 -9.66 18.94
N LYS A 5 -33.53 -8.68 19.70
CA LYS A 5 -32.19 -8.13 19.54
C LYS A 5 -31.20 -9.14 20.11
N THR A 6 -30.81 -10.12 19.31
CA THR A 6 -29.68 -10.99 19.60
C THR A 6 -28.46 -10.09 19.77
N LYS A 7 -28.03 -9.87 21.02
CA LYS A 7 -26.79 -9.14 21.34
C LYS A 7 -25.66 -9.90 20.66
N LEU A 8 -25.12 -9.34 19.58
CA LEU A 8 -23.96 -9.88 18.88
C LEU A 8 -22.81 -9.97 19.91
N ASP A 9 -22.32 -11.17 20.20
CA ASP A 9 -21.15 -11.35 21.07
C ASP A 9 -19.89 -10.92 20.30
N PRO A 10 -19.24 -9.82 20.69
CA PRO A 10 -18.07 -9.32 19.97
C PRO A 10 -16.89 -10.30 20.00
N LYS A 11 -16.73 -11.10 21.07
CA LYS A 11 -15.67 -12.14 21.12
C LYS A 11 -15.89 -13.19 20.07
N LYS A 12 -17.14 -13.63 19.92
CA LYS A 12 -17.54 -14.59 18.90
C LYS A 12 -17.31 -14.01 17.51
N VAL A 13 -17.71 -12.76 17.25
CA VAL A 13 -17.46 -12.08 15.96
C VAL A 13 -15.97 -11.97 15.64
N PHE A 14 -15.11 -11.62 16.60
CA PHE A 14 -13.67 -11.50 16.36
C PHE A 14 -12.97 -12.85 16.24
N ALA A 15 -13.38 -13.87 17.01
CA ALA A 15 -12.92 -15.24 16.85
C ALA A 15 -13.37 -15.83 15.52
N ASP A 16 -14.60 -15.54 15.10
CA ASP A 16 -15.17 -15.93 13.82
C ASP A 16 -14.44 -15.21 12.67
N LEU A 17 -14.02 -13.96 12.83
CA LEU A 17 -13.22 -13.22 11.84
C LEU A 17 -11.80 -13.79 11.72
N ALA A 18 -11.15 -14.13 12.83
CA ALA A 18 -9.83 -14.76 12.81
C ALA A 18 -9.90 -16.17 12.21
N THR A 19 -10.93 -16.94 12.56
CA THR A 19 -11.21 -18.28 12.02
C THR A 19 -11.60 -18.20 10.55
N PHE A 20 -12.35 -17.18 10.15
CA PHE A 20 -12.69 -16.89 8.76
C PHE A 20 -11.45 -16.56 7.95
N VAL A 21 -10.59 -15.67 8.44
CA VAL A 21 -9.32 -15.35 7.78
C VAL A 21 -8.44 -16.59 7.64
N ALA A 22 -8.43 -17.47 8.64
CA ALA A 22 -7.72 -18.75 8.58
C ALA A 22 -8.39 -19.77 7.65
N SER A 23 -9.72 -19.71 7.47
CA SER A 23 -10.51 -20.60 6.63
C SER A 23 -10.66 -20.12 5.19
N LEU A 24 -10.20 -18.90 4.87
CA LEU A 24 -10.01 -18.43 3.50
C LEU A 24 -9.01 -19.36 2.80
N LYS A 25 -9.52 -20.46 2.24
CA LYS A 25 -8.79 -21.32 1.32
C LYS A 25 -8.44 -20.44 0.12
N THR A 26 -7.18 -20.06 0.02
CA THR A 26 -6.62 -19.64 -1.26
C THR A 26 -6.69 -20.87 -2.15
N ASP A 27 -7.63 -20.88 -3.10
CA ASP A 27 -7.63 -21.86 -4.17
C ASP A 27 -6.27 -21.75 -4.88
N THR A 28 -5.40 -22.73 -4.60
CA THR A 28 -4.01 -22.71 -5.05
C THR A 28 -3.94 -22.69 -6.58
N GLY A 29 -4.90 -23.30 -7.26
CA GLY A 29 -5.02 -23.21 -8.72
C GLY A 29 -5.34 -21.78 -9.19
N ARG A 30 -6.25 -21.08 -8.50
CA ARG A 30 -6.60 -19.69 -8.87
C ARG A 30 -5.45 -18.71 -8.62
N ILE A 31 -4.71 -18.86 -7.52
CA ILE A 31 -3.55 -17.98 -7.25
C ILE A 31 -2.40 -18.23 -8.23
N GLU A 32 -2.12 -19.48 -8.60
CA GLU A 32 -1.08 -19.80 -9.58
C GLU A 32 -1.40 -19.25 -10.97
N VAL A 33 -2.66 -19.38 -11.41
CA VAL A 33 -3.12 -18.80 -12.68
C VAL A 33 -3.00 -17.27 -12.64
N PHE A 34 -3.45 -16.65 -11.55
CA PHE A 34 -3.31 -15.20 -11.35
C PHE A 34 -1.84 -14.74 -11.42
N MET A 35 -0.93 -15.40 -10.70
CA MET A 35 0.48 -15.02 -10.68
C MET A 35 1.14 -15.19 -12.05
N ARG A 36 0.78 -16.25 -12.78
CA ARG A 36 1.24 -16.49 -14.15
C ARG A 36 0.79 -15.37 -15.08
N ASP A 37 -0.48 -14.98 -14.99
CA ASP A 37 -1.03 -13.90 -15.81
C ASP A 37 -0.41 -12.54 -15.46
N ALA A 38 -0.22 -12.27 -14.16
CA ALA A 38 0.43 -11.05 -13.69
C ALA A 38 1.88 -10.96 -14.19
N LYS A 39 2.63 -12.07 -14.14
CA LYS A 39 3.99 -12.13 -14.69
C LYS A 39 3.99 -11.91 -16.20
N MET A 40 3.10 -12.59 -16.94
CA MET A 40 3.00 -12.44 -18.39
C MET A 40 2.73 -10.97 -18.80
N ILE A 41 1.83 -10.28 -18.09
CA ILE A 41 1.53 -8.88 -18.34
C ILE A 41 2.75 -8.01 -18.02
N GLY A 42 3.39 -8.23 -16.87
CA GLY A 42 4.61 -7.52 -16.48
C GLY A 42 5.74 -7.67 -17.51
N ASP A 43 6.01 -8.91 -17.93
CA ASP A 43 7.03 -9.22 -18.93
C ASP A 43 6.74 -8.53 -20.27
N ALA A 44 5.47 -8.49 -20.70
CA ALA A 44 5.08 -7.82 -21.94
C ALA A 44 5.26 -6.30 -21.87
N ILE A 45 4.98 -5.69 -20.72
CA ILE A 45 5.20 -4.26 -20.48
C ILE A 45 6.69 -3.95 -20.53
N THR A 46 7.51 -4.71 -19.80
CA THR A 46 8.97 -4.56 -19.80
C THR A 46 9.54 -4.70 -21.21
N ALA A 47 9.12 -5.73 -21.95
CA ALA A 47 9.59 -5.94 -23.32
C ALA A 47 9.22 -4.78 -24.26
N GLN A 48 8.01 -4.22 -24.13
CA GLN A 48 7.60 -3.06 -24.92
C GLN A 48 8.38 -1.80 -24.53
N MET A 49 8.61 -1.55 -23.23
CA MET A 49 9.44 -0.43 -22.78
C MET A 49 10.88 -0.53 -23.29
N GLN A 50 11.43 -1.74 -23.35
CA GLN A 50 12.75 -1.99 -23.93
C GLN A 50 12.76 -1.72 -25.44
N ALA A 51 11.71 -2.12 -26.17
CA ALA A 51 11.56 -1.85 -27.59
C ALA A 51 11.44 -0.35 -27.89
N ASP A 52 10.78 0.41 -27.02
CA ASP A 52 10.59 1.85 -27.12
C ASP A 52 11.77 2.66 -26.53
N ASP A 53 12.85 1.99 -26.10
CA ASP A 53 14.04 2.56 -25.46
C ASP A 53 13.72 3.54 -24.31
N HIS A 54 12.72 3.19 -23.52
CA HIS A 54 12.29 3.99 -22.38
C HIS A 54 13.31 4.01 -21.24
N VAL A 55 13.31 5.08 -20.45
CA VAL A 55 14.19 5.22 -19.29
C VAL A 55 13.84 4.20 -18.22
N PHE A 56 12.55 3.85 -18.07
CA PHE A 56 12.09 2.85 -17.10
C PHE A 56 12.19 1.38 -17.54
N LYS A 57 12.79 1.10 -18.71
CA LYS A 57 12.80 -0.23 -19.33
C LYS A 57 13.31 -1.38 -18.44
N ASP A 58 14.20 -1.10 -17.50
CA ASP A 58 14.80 -2.12 -16.60
C ASP A 58 14.37 -1.99 -15.13
N TYR A 59 13.40 -1.11 -14.82
CA TYR A 59 13.00 -0.82 -13.43
C TYR A 59 11.66 -1.46 -13.00
N LEU A 60 10.95 -2.15 -13.89
CA LEU A 60 9.62 -2.72 -13.59
C LEU A 60 9.63 -4.21 -13.21
N GLY A 61 10.79 -4.79 -12.90
CA GLY A 61 10.91 -6.23 -12.59
C GLY A 61 10.02 -6.71 -11.42
N GLU A 62 9.78 -5.84 -10.44
CA GLU A 62 8.95 -6.14 -9.26
C GLU A 62 7.45 -5.86 -9.47
N LEU A 63 7.03 -5.46 -10.68
CA LEU A 63 5.64 -5.13 -10.99
C LEU A 63 4.64 -6.25 -10.58
N PRO A 64 4.92 -7.56 -10.79
CA PRO A 64 4.00 -8.62 -10.37
C PRO A 64 3.70 -8.65 -8.85
N SER A 65 4.62 -8.18 -8.00
CA SER A 65 4.39 -8.10 -6.54
C SER A 65 3.30 -7.09 -6.17
N THR A 66 3.06 -6.11 -7.03
CA THR A 66 2.05 -5.06 -6.84
C THR A 66 0.69 -5.43 -7.42
N ALA A 67 0.60 -6.60 -8.04
CA ALA A 67 -0.63 -7.08 -8.66
C ALA A 67 -1.72 -7.43 -7.64
N SER A 68 -2.96 -7.37 -8.09
CA SER A 68 -4.13 -7.89 -7.41
C SER A 68 -5.13 -8.39 -8.45
N CYS A 69 -5.77 -9.53 -8.22
CA CYS A 69 -6.89 -9.97 -9.04
C CYS A 69 -8.19 -9.67 -8.30
N VAL A 70 -9.01 -8.82 -8.91
CA VAL A 70 -10.31 -8.40 -8.37
C VAL A 70 -11.41 -9.11 -9.16
N ASP A 71 -12.34 -9.70 -8.43
CA ASP A 71 -13.52 -10.40 -8.94
C ASP A 71 -14.68 -10.14 -7.98
N GLU A 72 -15.44 -9.06 -8.26
CA GLU A 72 -16.51 -8.53 -7.40
C GLU A 72 -16.03 -8.31 -5.94
N ILE A 73 -16.49 -9.12 -4.99
CA ILE A 73 -16.11 -9.06 -3.56
C ILE A 73 -14.85 -9.87 -3.22
N SER A 74 -14.22 -10.49 -4.21
CA SER A 74 -12.99 -11.26 -4.07
C SER A 74 -11.77 -10.42 -4.43
N LEU A 75 -10.73 -10.55 -3.61
CA LEU A 75 -9.44 -9.91 -3.81
C LEU A 75 -8.35 -10.97 -3.62
N LEU A 76 -7.66 -11.33 -4.69
CA LEU A 76 -6.48 -12.20 -4.64
C LEU A 76 -5.22 -11.35 -4.75
N LEU A 77 -4.22 -11.72 -3.97
CA LEU A 77 -2.96 -11.01 -3.81
C LEU A 77 -1.80 -12.00 -3.83
N PRO A 78 -0.62 -11.62 -4.32
CA PRO A 78 0.59 -12.38 -4.09
C PRO A 78 0.77 -12.64 -2.59
N VAL A 79 1.48 -13.71 -2.24
CA VAL A 79 1.80 -13.99 -0.83
C VAL A 79 2.53 -12.79 -0.22
N HIS A 80 3.56 -12.30 -0.90
CA HIS A 80 4.29 -11.09 -0.57
C HIS A 80 3.82 -9.96 -1.48
N PHE A 81 2.64 -9.42 -1.19
CA PHE A 81 2.10 -8.27 -1.93
C PHE A 81 2.77 -6.98 -1.50
N GLU A 82 2.95 -6.06 -2.44
CA GLU A 82 3.49 -4.73 -2.18
C GLU A 82 2.63 -3.61 -2.78
N VAL A 83 2.80 -2.40 -2.24
CA VAL A 83 2.29 -1.16 -2.82
C VAL A 83 3.40 -0.26 -3.32
N PHE A 84 4.59 -0.35 -2.75
CA PHE A 84 5.75 0.37 -3.26
C PHE A 84 6.39 -0.50 -4.33
N LEU A 85 6.62 0.06 -5.52
CA LEU A 85 7.43 -0.57 -6.55
C LEU A 85 8.88 -0.08 -6.33
N PRO A 86 9.76 -0.92 -5.76
CA PRO A 86 11.14 -0.53 -5.51
C PRO A 86 11.94 -0.52 -6.81
N ILE A 87 12.69 0.54 -7.05
CA ILE A 87 13.65 0.65 -8.15
C ILE A 87 15.05 0.88 -7.58
N ARG A 88 16.06 0.24 -8.18
CA ARG A 88 17.46 0.44 -7.82
C ARG A 88 18.09 1.33 -8.87
N LEU A 89 18.51 2.53 -8.48
CA LEU A 89 19.22 3.40 -9.40
C LEU A 89 20.66 2.87 -9.58
N PRO A 90 21.21 2.86 -10.80
CA PRO A 90 22.55 2.37 -11.09
C PRO A 90 23.64 3.36 -10.66
N THR A 91 23.31 4.37 -9.86
CA THR A 91 24.25 5.39 -9.43
C THR A 91 24.14 5.69 -7.95
N ALA A 92 25.29 5.98 -7.34
CA ALA A 92 25.38 6.34 -5.95
C ALA A 92 24.85 7.76 -5.73
N LEU A 93 23.88 7.88 -4.84
CA LEU A 93 23.30 9.15 -4.42
C LEU A 93 23.90 9.55 -3.07
N ALA A 94 24.22 10.84 -2.90
CA ALA A 94 24.57 11.45 -1.63
C ALA A 94 23.29 11.86 -0.89
N PRO A 95 22.90 11.16 0.19
CA PRO A 95 21.66 11.45 0.89
C PRO A 95 21.87 12.46 2.02
N SER A 96 20.88 13.32 2.25
CA SER A 96 20.84 14.27 3.36
C SER A 96 19.48 14.15 4.06
N PHE A 97 19.49 13.72 5.32
CA PHE A 97 18.27 13.46 6.08
C PHE A 97 17.86 14.68 6.91
N ASP A 98 16.60 15.09 6.78
CA ASP A 98 15.95 16.09 7.62
C ASP A 98 15.14 15.37 8.72
N GLU A 99 15.63 15.46 9.95
CA GLU A 99 15.02 14.82 11.11
C GLU A 99 13.67 15.44 11.51
N GLN A 100 13.50 16.75 11.33
CA GLN A 100 12.25 17.44 11.67
C GLN A 100 11.15 17.02 10.69
N GLN A 101 11.48 17.01 9.41
CA GLN A 101 10.52 16.73 8.34
C GLN A 101 10.40 15.23 8.04
N ARG A 102 11.29 14.40 8.60
CA ARG A 102 11.42 12.95 8.36
C ARG A 102 11.53 12.61 6.87
N THR A 103 12.35 13.38 6.18
CA THR A 103 12.55 13.31 4.74
C THR A 103 14.02 13.18 4.40
N VAL A 104 14.30 12.70 3.20
CA VAL A 104 15.66 12.66 2.67
C VAL A 104 15.72 13.40 1.34
N GLN A 105 16.76 14.19 1.16
CA GLN A 105 17.15 14.74 -0.13
C GLN A 105 18.26 13.88 -0.70
N LEU A 106 18.17 13.60 -2.00
CA LEU A 106 19.08 12.70 -2.69
C LEU A 106 19.80 13.48 -3.77
N ARG A 107 21.11 13.64 -3.64
CA ARG A 107 21.92 14.45 -4.55
C ARG A 107 22.89 13.60 -5.34
N GLN A 108 23.18 14.04 -6.55
CA GLN A 108 24.28 13.51 -7.32
C GLN A 108 24.93 14.64 -8.10
N PRO A 109 26.21 14.95 -7.84
CA PRO A 109 26.96 15.90 -8.66
C PRO A 109 27.06 15.41 -10.11
N ASP A 110 27.02 16.35 -11.04
CA ASP A 110 27.41 16.14 -12.44
C ASP A 110 26.65 15.03 -13.20
N ILE A 111 25.37 14.83 -12.88
CA ILE A 111 24.49 13.94 -13.66
C ILE A 111 23.50 14.74 -14.51
N ASP A 112 23.45 14.41 -15.80
CA ASP A 112 22.36 14.78 -16.69
C ASP A 112 21.49 13.54 -16.93
N HIS A 113 20.42 13.41 -16.15
CA HIS A 113 19.48 12.29 -16.24
C HIS A 113 18.06 12.80 -15.94
N PRO A 114 17.02 12.34 -16.68
CA PRO A 114 15.67 12.90 -16.58
C PRO A 114 14.95 12.63 -15.24
N PHE A 115 15.60 11.94 -14.31
CA PHE A 115 15.12 11.74 -12.94
C PHE A 115 15.49 12.91 -12.01
N PHE A 116 16.40 13.78 -12.45
CA PHE A 116 16.97 14.84 -11.62
C PHE A 116 16.48 16.20 -12.07
N PHE A 117 16.36 17.11 -11.11
CA PHE A 117 16.19 18.54 -11.34
C PHE A 117 17.41 19.26 -10.75
N GLY A 118 18.27 19.77 -11.63
CA GLY A 118 19.63 20.14 -11.24
C GLY A 118 20.40 18.90 -10.76
N ASN A 119 21.01 18.98 -9.57
CA ASN A 119 21.76 17.87 -8.97
C ASN A 119 20.93 17.04 -7.97
N MET A 120 19.61 17.23 -7.91
CA MET A 120 18.73 16.56 -6.95
C MET A 120 17.78 15.59 -7.62
N LEU A 121 17.67 14.38 -7.07
CA LEU A 121 16.67 13.42 -7.51
C LEU A 121 15.27 13.95 -7.18
N ASN A 122 14.41 14.01 -8.19
CA ASN A 122 13.12 14.68 -8.10
C ASN A 122 11.98 13.69 -8.35
N ALA A 123 11.14 13.49 -7.34
CA ALA A 123 10.03 12.54 -7.42
C ALA A 123 9.02 12.93 -8.50
N SER A 124 8.75 14.23 -8.68
CA SER A 124 7.82 14.72 -9.70
C SER A 124 8.34 14.43 -11.10
N CYS A 125 9.63 14.68 -11.38
CA CYS A 125 10.26 14.33 -12.65
C CYS A 125 10.12 12.84 -12.96
N MET A 126 10.47 11.97 -11.99
CA MET A 126 10.38 10.51 -12.15
C MET A 126 8.94 10.04 -12.40
N ASN A 127 7.97 10.51 -11.61
CA ASN A 127 6.58 10.08 -11.74
C ASN A 127 5.89 10.63 -13.01
N LEU A 128 6.25 11.84 -13.45
CA LEU A 128 5.75 12.40 -14.72
C LEU A 128 6.29 11.63 -15.92
N LEU A 129 7.59 11.33 -15.93
CA LEU A 129 8.21 10.52 -16.98
C LEU A 129 7.63 9.11 -16.99
N LEU A 130 7.54 8.45 -15.84
CA LEU A 130 6.95 7.11 -15.73
C LEU A 130 5.50 7.10 -16.23
N LYS A 131 4.73 8.15 -15.93
CA LYS A 131 3.36 8.28 -16.45
C LYS A 131 3.36 8.33 -17.97
N GLN A 132 4.22 9.13 -18.59
CA GLN A 132 4.29 9.26 -20.03
C GLN A 132 4.68 7.94 -20.69
N GLU A 133 5.76 7.30 -20.21
CA GLU A 133 6.25 6.03 -20.75
C GLU A 133 5.22 4.91 -20.60
N LEU A 134 4.58 4.77 -19.43
CA LEU A 134 3.51 3.79 -19.24
C LEU A 134 2.28 4.08 -20.11
N GLN A 135 1.91 5.34 -20.32
CA GLN A 135 0.81 5.70 -21.22
C GLN A 135 1.10 5.24 -22.65
N GLN A 136 2.31 5.52 -23.14
CA GLN A 136 2.74 5.14 -24.48
C GLN A 136 2.84 3.61 -24.62
N THR A 137 3.60 2.97 -23.72
CA THR A 137 3.78 1.51 -23.70
C THR A 137 2.44 0.76 -23.66
N ILE A 138 1.52 1.15 -22.77
CA ILE A 138 0.23 0.47 -22.64
C ILE A 138 -0.67 0.73 -23.85
N ALA A 139 -0.61 1.91 -24.46
CA ALA A 139 -1.31 2.19 -25.71
C ALA A 139 -0.75 1.37 -26.88
N SER A 140 0.58 1.22 -26.98
CA SER A 140 1.25 0.40 -27.99
C SER A 140 0.89 -1.08 -27.88
N ILE A 141 0.84 -1.62 -26.66
CA ILE A 141 0.39 -3.00 -26.44
C ILE A 141 -1.09 -3.12 -26.77
N GLY A 142 -1.92 -2.24 -26.18
CA GLY A 142 -3.38 -2.19 -26.30
C GLY A 142 -4.10 -3.41 -25.72
N ARG A 143 -3.82 -4.58 -26.30
CA ARG A 143 -4.40 -5.86 -25.95
C ARG A 143 -3.32 -6.94 -25.83
N LEU A 144 -3.40 -7.71 -24.74
CA LEU A 144 -2.54 -8.86 -24.50
C LEU A 144 -3.40 -10.12 -24.26
N LYS A 145 -3.41 -11.05 -25.23
CA LYS A 145 -4.26 -12.26 -25.22
C LYS A 145 -5.75 -11.92 -25.03
N SER A 146 -6.33 -12.29 -23.89
CA SER A 146 -7.72 -12.02 -23.48
C SER A 146 -7.87 -10.76 -22.63
N TYR A 147 -6.78 -10.04 -22.35
CA TYR A 147 -6.78 -8.85 -21.53
C TYR A 147 -6.72 -7.58 -22.40
N ASP A 148 -7.63 -6.65 -22.13
CA ASP A 148 -7.49 -5.27 -22.60
C ASP A 148 -6.75 -4.46 -21.54
N LEU A 149 -5.65 -3.81 -21.93
CA LEU A 149 -4.80 -3.06 -21.01
C LEU A 149 -5.21 -1.59 -20.99
N ARG A 150 -5.20 -1.00 -19.80
CA ARG A 150 -5.42 0.42 -19.58
C ARG A 150 -4.47 0.93 -18.52
N TYR A 151 -4.08 2.19 -18.64
CA TYR A 151 -3.26 2.85 -17.66
C TYR A 151 -3.94 4.13 -17.16
N ARG A 152 -3.82 4.38 -15.86
CA ARG A 152 -4.13 5.67 -15.25
C ARG A 152 -3.16 5.96 -14.11
N ALA A 153 -3.03 7.23 -13.78
CA ALA A 153 -2.36 7.67 -12.56
C ALA A 153 -3.37 8.37 -11.66
N HIS A 154 -3.21 8.18 -10.36
CA HIS A 154 -3.85 9.00 -9.34
C HIS A 154 -2.89 10.14 -8.99
N HIS A 155 -3.40 11.36 -9.11
CA HIS A 155 -2.64 12.58 -8.89
C HIS A 155 -2.84 13.09 -7.48
N CYS A 156 -1.80 13.69 -6.92
CA CYS A 156 -1.95 14.60 -5.81
C CYS A 156 -1.30 15.94 -6.20
N ARG A 157 -2.05 17.04 -6.04
CA ARG A 157 -1.64 18.39 -6.44
C ARG A 157 -1.05 18.47 -7.85
N GLY A 158 -1.67 17.77 -8.79
CA GLY A 158 -1.27 17.77 -10.21
C GLY A 158 -0.09 16.85 -10.57
N VAL A 159 0.59 16.24 -9.59
CA VAL A 159 1.69 15.28 -9.83
C VAL A 159 1.21 13.84 -9.66
N PRO A 160 1.56 12.89 -10.55
CA PRO A 160 1.25 11.48 -10.36
C PRO A 160 1.91 10.95 -9.08
N PHE A 161 1.16 10.20 -8.27
CA PHE A 161 1.69 9.57 -7.04
C PHE A 161 1.51 8.06 -7.04
N MET A 162 0.33 7.58 -7.43
CA MET A 162 0.05 6.15 -7.55
C MET A 162 -0.28 5.83 -9.00
N HIS A 163 0.45 4.87 -9.55
CA HIS A 163 0.28 4.37 -10.90
C HIS A 163 -0.62 3.14 -10.88
N GLN A 164 -1.45 3.02 -11.91
CA GLN A 164 -2.36 1.90 -12.07
C GLN A 164 -2.34 1.37 -13.50
N ILE A 165 -2.01 0.09 -13.62
CA ILE A 165 -2.21 -0.68 -14.85
C ILE A 165 -3.36 -1.65 -14.60
N LEU A 166 -4.37 -1.60 -15.46
CA LEU A 166 -5.56 -2.43 -15.40
C LEU A 166 -5.58 -3.36 -16.61
N ALA A 167 -5.64 -4.67 -16.36
CA ALA A 167 -5.81 -5.70 -17.36
C ALA A 167 -7.18 -6.35 -17.17
N VAL A 168 -8.14 -6.04 -18.05
CA VAL A 168 -9.52 -6.49 -17.94
C VAL A 168 -9.72 -7.77 -18.76
N ASP A 169 -10.17 -8.86 -18.12
CA ASP A 169 -10.44 -10.11 -18.82
C ASP A 169 -11.72 -10.00 -19.65
N ARG A 170 -11.58 -10.02 -20.98
CA ARG A 170 -12.70 -9.94 -21.91
C ARG A 170 -13.69 -11.09 -21.79
N ARG A 171 -13.24 -12.26 -21.33
CA ARG A 171 -14.11 -13.44 -21.15
C ARG A 171 -15.03 -13.30 -19.93
N SER A 172 -14.73 -12.36 -19.04
CA SER A 172 -15.48 -12.12 -17.81
C SER A 172 -16.53 -11.02 -17.92
N ASN A 173 -16.77 -10.45 -19.12
CA ASN A 173 -17.58 -9.24 -19.31
C ASN A 173 -17.13 -8.08 -18.39
N GLY A 174 -15.82 -7.98 -18.14
CA GLY A 174 -15.23 -6.94 -17.30
C GLY A 174 -15.31 -7.18 -15.79
N ARG A 175 -15.85 -8.33 -15.33
CA ARG A 175 -15.97 -8.65 -13.90
C ARG A 175 -14.64 -9.01 -13.23
N ARG A 176 -13.76 -9.67 -13.98
CA ARG A 176 -12.42 -10.06 -13.54
C ARG A 176 -11.38 -9.14 -14.15
N CYS A 177 -10.52 -8.61 -13.30
CA CYS A 177 -9.36 -7.84 -13.74
C CYS A 177 -8.13 -8.12 -12.89
N ILE A 178 -6.96 -7.97 -13.50
CA ILE A 178 -5.69 -7.88 -12.81
C ILE A 178 -5.30 -6.40 -12.76
N ARG A 179 -4.99 -5.91 -11.57
CA ARG A 179 -4.62 -4.52 -11.31
C ARG A 179 -3.23 -4.47 -10.70
N PHE A 180 -2.36 -3.67 -11.28
CA PHE A 180 -1.07 -3.31 -10.71
C PHE A 180 -1.21 -1.90 -10.17
N ASP A 181 -1.38 -1.79 -8.86
CA ASP A 181 -1.50 -0.51 -8.17
C ASP A 181 -0.23 -0.28 -7.36
N PHE A 182 0.55 0.75 -7.71
CA PHE A 182 1.86 0.96 -7.10
C PHE A 182 2.27 2.42 -6.97
N VAL A 183 3.10 2.70 -5.97
CA VAL A 183 3.82 3.96 -5.72
C VAL A 183 5.28 3.73 -6.04
N LEU A 184 5.86 4.55 -6.90
CA LEU A 184 7.28 4.47 -7.24
C LEU A 184 8.14 4.79 -6.00
N ALA A 185 9.12 3.95 -5.72
CA ALA A 185 10.05 4.17 -4.62
C ALA A 185 11.48 3.75 -4.99
N VAL A 186 12.48 4.51 -4.53
CA VAL A 186 13.89 4.22 -4.75
C VAL A 186 14.43 3.41 -3.57
N LEU A 187 15.01 2.26 -3.87
CA LEU A 187 15.54 1.31 -2.90
C LEU A 187 17.01 1.59 -2.59
N PHE A 188 17.32 1.61 -1.30
CA PHE A 188 18.66 1.74 -0.74
C PHE A 188 18.95 0.52 0.11
N GLU A 189 20.14 -0.08 -0.07
CA GLU A 189 20.60 -1.28 0.61
C GLU A 189 22.02 -1.05 1.16
N GLY A 190 22.35 -1.61 2.32
CA GLY A 190 23.71 -1.50 2.88
C GLY A 190 24.04 -0.11 3.44
N PRO A 191 25.30 0.36 3.35
CA PRO A 191 25.76 1.52 4.11
C PRO A 191 25.37 2.90 3.52
N VAL A 192 24.52 2.96 2.48
CA VAL A 192 24.27 4.19 1.69
C VAL A 192 23.77 5.37 2.54
N LEU A 193 23.00 5.07 3.60
CA LEU A 193 22.72 5.97 4.73
C LEU A 193 22.14 5.13 5.86
N PRO A 194 22.77 5.06 7.05
CA PRO A 194 22.09 4.50 8.20
C PRO A 194 20.95 5.43 8.61
N LEU A 195 19.71 4.97 8.48
CA LEU A 195 18.56 5.71 9.01
C LEU A 195 18.69 5.88 10.53
N PRO A 196 18.11 6.96 11.10
CA PRO A 196 18.07 7.13 12.55
C PRO A 196 17.50 5.89 13.26
N PRO A 197 17.99 5.54 14.46
CA PRO A 197 17.64 4.28 15.14
C PRO A 197 16.13 4.06 15.32
N TYR A 198 15.33 5.13 15.43
CA TYR A 198 13.89 5.05 15.63
C TYR A 198 13.10 4.54 14.40
N TYR A 199 13.72 4.41 13.23
CA TYR A 199 13.11 3.74 12.08
C TYR A 199 13.07 2.21 12.23
N ASP A 200 13.84 1.64 13.16
CA ASP A 200 13.89 0.20 13.45
C ASP A 200 14.06 -0.66 12.17
N ALA A 201 15.05 -0.34 11.33
CA ALA A 201 15.29 -1.06 10.06
C ALA A 201 15.65 -2.54 10.30
N PRO A 202 14.83 -3.52 9.83
CA PRO A 202 14.97 -4.91 10.23
C PRO A 202 15.92 -5.71 9.33
N ILE A 203 16.35 -5.16 8.20
CA ILE A 203 17.29 -5.76 7.24
C ILE A 203 18.38 -4.74 6.99
N ASN A 204 19.65 -5.11 7.18
CA ASN A 204 20.88 -4.40 6.79
C ASN A 204 20.69 -2.99 6.19
N TYR A 205 20.24 -2.04 7.01
CA TYR A 205 19.96 -0.65 6.63
C TYR A 205 19.21 -0.50 5.30
N THR A 206 18.29 -1.40 5.00
CA THR A 206 17.47 -1.35 3.80
C THR A 206 16.30 -0.42 4.02
N TRP A 207 16.11 0.54 3.12
CA TRP A 207 15.04 1.51 3.18
C TRP A 207 14.65 2.02 1.79
N LEU A 208 13.51 2.68 1.71
CA LEU A 208 12.92 3.18 0.49
C LEU A 208 12.64 4.67 0.63
N ALA A 209 13.00 5.41 -0.41
CA ALA A 209 12.58 6.78 -0.63
C ALA A 209 11.36 6.77 -1.56
N TYR A 210 10.20 7.25 -1.11
CA TYR A 210 9.04 7.45 -1.98
C TYR A 210 8.73 8.93 -2.10
N GLY A 211 8.20 9.35 -3.26
CA GLY A 211 7.82 10.74 -3.47
C GLY A 211 6.81 11.17 -2.42
N LYS A 212 7.19 12.09 -1.52
CA LYS A 212 6.26 12.52 -0.47
C LYS A 212 5.22 13.43 -1.11
N ILE A 213 3.96 13.09 -0.90
CA ILE A 213 2.84 13.95 -1.26
C ILE A 213 2.94 15.21 -0.40
N GLU A 214 3.00 16.37 -1.05
CA GLU A 214 3.09 17.67 -0.40
C GLU A 214 1.89 17.89 0.54
N VAL A 215 2.17 18.14 1.82
CA VAL A 215 1.22 18.80 2.70
C VAL A 215 1.99 19.87 3.47
N GLY A 216 1.55 21.12 3.34
CA GLY A 216 2.20 22.31 3.89
C GLY A 216 2.96 23.20 2.88
N PRO A 217 3.16 24.49 3.19
CA PRO A 217 3.75 25.49 2.30
C PRO A 217 5.30 25.52 2.28
N THR A 218 5.99 24.68 3.05
CA THR A 218 7.43 24.83 3.36
C THR A 218 8.35 23.69 2.91
N ARG A 219 7.87 22.69 2.15
CA ARG A 219 8.68 21.51 1.79
C ARG A 219 9.19 21.55 0.34
N HIS A 220 10.40 21.06 0.13
CA HIS A 220 11.13 21.14 -1.14
C HIS A 220 10.69 19.99 -2.08
N PRO A 221 10.51 20.21 -3.40
CA PRO A 221 10.13 19.16 -4.36
C PRO A 221 11.10 17.96 -4.49
N ALA A 222 12.26 18.06 -3.84
CA ALA A 222 13.28 17.02 -3.79
C ALA A 222 13.26 16.24 -2.46
N ASP A 223 12.27 16.50 -1.60
CA ASP A 223 12.10 15.80 -0.34
C ASP A 223 11.39 14.47 -0.57
N TRP A 224 12.05 13.39 -0.18
CA TRP A 224 11.50 12.05 -0.26
C TRP A 224 11.06 11.56 1.11
N GLY A 225 9.89 10.94 1.18
CA GLY A 225 9.43 10.24 2.37
C GLY A 225 10.24 8.96 2.56
N VAL A 226 10.59 8.64 3.80
CA VAL A 226 11.34 7.43 4.14
C VAL A 226 10.40 6.35 4.65
N ILE A 227 10.51 5.14 4.08
CA ILE A 227 9.83 3.94 4.58
C ILE A 227 10.81 2.78 4.69
N VAL A 228 10.61 1.95 5.70
CA VAL A 228 11.39 0.74 5.92
C VAL A 228 10.60 -0.45 5.38
N PRO A 229 11.19 -1.31 4.52
CA PRO A 229 10.51 -2.45 3.92
C PRO A 229 10.32 -3.61 4.91
N LYS A 230 9.55 -3.40 5.97
CA LYS A 230 9.24 -4.43 6.99
C LYS A 230 8.66 -5.69 6.38
N TRP A 231 8.05 -5.58 5.19
CA TRP A 231 7.47 -6.69 4.44
C TRP A 231 8.46 -7.77 4.02
N GLN A 232 9.70 -7.40 3.74
CA GLN A 232 10.75 -8.36 3.35
C GLN A 232 11.11 -9.33 4.49
N THR A 233 10.77 -8.99 5.74
CA THR A 233 10.99 -9.85 6.93
C THR A 233 9.76 -10.64 7.39
N ARG A 234 8.68 -10.62 6.61
CA ARG A 234 7.45 -11.34 6.94
C ARG A 234 7.64 -12.83 6.74
N SER A 235 7.26 -13.61 7.75
CA SER A 235 7.07 -15.04 7.56
C SER A 235 5.89 -15.29 6.60
N LEU A 236 5.82 -16.49 6.02
CA LEU A 236 4.67 -16.91 5.20
C LEU A 236 3.33 -16.77 5.97
N LEU A 237 3.35 -17.06 7.28
CA LEU A 237 2.17 -16.94 8.13
C LEU A 237 1.73 -15.48 8.29
N ASP A 238 2.67 -14.58 8.57
CA ASP A 238 2.40 -13.15 8.70
C ASP A 238 1.86 -12.56 7.39
N ALA A 239 2.46 -12.95 6.27
CA ALA A 239 2.06 -12.50 4.94
C ALA A 239 0.62 -12.92 4.61
N LYS A 240 0.28 -14.20 4.85
CA LYS A 240 -1.10 -14.71 4.72
C LYS A 240 -2.10 -13.97 5.62
N ARG A 241 -1.71 -13.67 6.86
CA ARG A 241 -2.58 -12.93 7.78
C ARG A 241 -2.87 -11.52 7.27
N LEU A 242 -1.86 -10.82 6.75
CA LEU A 242 -2.04 -9.49 6.17
C LEU A 242 -2.88 -9.50 4.89
N ASN A 243 -2.76 -10.53 4.05
CA ASN A 243 -3.71 -10.76 2.95
C ASN A 243 -5.14 -10.91 3.46
N GLY A 244 -5.34 -11.65 4.55
CA GLY A 244 -6.62 -11.78 5.22
C GLY A 244 -7.19 -10.44 5.72
N VAL A 245 -6.34 -9.59 6.32
CA VAL A 245 -6.72 -8.23 6.73
C VAL A 245 -7.22 -7.42 5.52
N LEU A 246 -6.51 -7.45 4.38
CA LEU A 246 -6.93 -6.72 3.17
C LEU A 246 -8.23 -7.26 2.59
N LEU A 247 -8.39 -8.58 2.47
CA LEU A 247 -9.62 -9.17 1.93
C LEU A 247 -10.83 -8.85 2.82
N LEU A 248 -10.66 -8.92 4.14
CA LEU A 248 -11.71 -8.58 5.08
C LEU A 248 -12.09 -7.09 4.97
N THR A 249 -11.09 -6.22 4.93
CA THR A 249 -11.30 -4.77 4.77
C THR A 249 -11.99 -4.46 3.45
N HIS A 250 -11.55 -5.08 2.34
CA HIS A 250 -12.19 -4.99 1.03
C HIS A 250 -13.67 -5.37 1.10
N ARG A 251 -14.00 -6.54 1.65
CA ARG A 251 -15.38 -7.03 1.73
C ARG A 251 -16.26 -6.12 2.58
N LEU A 252 -15.76 -5.66 3.73
CA LEU A 252 -16.47 -4.71 4.59
C LEU A 252 -16.81 -3.43 3.83
N LEU A 253 -15.83 -2.81 3.17
CA LEU A 253 -16.04 -1.57 2.42
C LEU A 253 -16.94 -1.76 1.20
N SER A 254 -16.75 -2.84 0.44
CA SER A 254 -17.59 -3.17 -0.73
C SER A 254 -19.05 -3.41 -0.33
N THR A 255 -19.29 -4.08 0.80
CA THR A 255 -20.65 -4.34 1.32
C THR A 255 -21.33 -3.06 1.78
N GLN A 256 -20.55 -2.11 2.31
CA GLN A 256 -21.01 -0.79 2.75
C GLN A 256 -20.99 0.24 1.62
N GLN A 257 -20.84 -0.19 0.36
CA GLN A 257 -20.84 0.65 -0.84
C GLN A 257 -19.75 1.74 -0.87
N CYS A 258 -18.69 1.58 -0.07
CA CYS A 258 -17.54 2.47 0.01
C CYS A 258 -16.48 2.16 -1.08
N GLN A 259 -16.90 2.14 -2.36
CA GLN A 259 -16.08 1.59 -3.46
C GLN A 259 -14.74 2.30 -3.67
N ASN A 260 -14.66 3.61 -3.41
CA ASN A 260 -13.42 4.39 -3.54
C ASN A 260 -12.32 3.87 -2.59
N TYR A 261 -12.70 3.47 -1.37
CA TYR A 261 -11.79 2.91 -0.37
C TYR A 261 -11.59 1.41 -0.51
N ALA A 262 -12.53 0.72 -1.16
CA ALA A 262 -12.44 -0.72 -1.40
C ALA A 262 -11.44 -1.08 -2.52
N ALA A 263 -10.95 -0.10 -3.30
CA ALA A 263 -9.97 -0.36 -4.33
C ALA A 263 -8.65 -0.92 -3.76
N ALA A 264 -8.02 -1.83 -4.51
CA ALA A 264 -6.82 -2.55 -4.05
C ALA A 264 -5.64 -1.62 -3.71
N GLY A 265 -5.32 -0.65 -4.58
CA GLY A 265 -4.28 0.35 -4.34
C GLY A 265 -4.42 1.09 -3.01
N PRO A 266 -5.53 1.81 -2.76
CA PRO A 266 -5.79 2.46 -1.47
C PRO A 266 -5.68 1.50 -0.29
N LEU A 267 -6.29 0.32 -0.35
CA LEU A 267 -6.22 -0.69 0.72
C LEU A 267 -4.78 -1.09 1.06
N LYS A 268 -3.99 -1.45 0.04
CA LYS A 268 -2.58 -1.82 0.22
C LYS A 268 -1.78 -0.66 0.82
N LEU A 269 -2.03 0.56 0.36
CA LEU A 269 -1.36 1.76 0.85
C LEU A 269 -1.74 2.07 2.31
N GLY A 270 -3.02 1.94 2.67
CA GLY A 270 -3.53 2.10 4.02
C GLY A 270 -2.89 1.09 4.98
N LEU A 271 -2.83 -0.17 4.59
CA LEU A 271 -2.22 -1.22 5.40
C LEU A 271 -0.70 -1.04 5.52
N ALA A 272 -0.01 -0.68 4.44
CA ALA A 272 1.43 -0.41 4.47
C ALA A 272 1.75 0.73 5.46
N THR A 273 0.93 1.78 5.46
CA THR A 273 1.07 2.91 6.39
C THR A 273 0.78 2.49 7.83
N ALA A 274 -0.29 1.74 8.06
CA ALA A 274 -0.64 1.22 9.39
C ALA A 274 0.47 0.31 9.97
N VAL A 275 1.03 -0.59 9.16
CA VAL A 275 2.14 -1.46 9.57
C VAL A 275 3.41 -0.65 9.85
N GLN A 276 3.65 0.43 9.10
CA GLN A 276 4.83 1.25 9.29
C GLN A 276 4.81 2.00 10.62
N GLU A 277 3.64 2.51 11.04
CA GLU A 277 3.48 3.20 12.32
C GLU A 277 3.63 2.30 13.55
N ILE A 278 3.30 1.01 13.42
CA ILE A 278 3.52 0.05 14.48
C ILE A 278 5.03 -0.18 14.63
N LYS A 279 5.62 0.37 15.70
CA LYS A 279 7.07 0.27 15.97
C LYS A 279 7.58 -1.17 15.93
N ARG A 280 8.83 -1.34 15.46
CA ARG A 280 9.46 -2.66 15.24
C ARG A 280 8.57 -3.56 14.36
N LEU A 281 8.59 -4.86 14.63
CA LEU A 281 7.73 -5.87 14.01
C LEU A 281 6.52 -6.22 14.89
N ARG A 282 6.08 -5.30 15.79
CA ARG A 282 4.95 -5.58 16.69
C ARG A 282 3.63 -5.80 15.96
N TYR A 283 3.53 -5.41 14.69
CA TYR A 283 2.38 -5.76 13.86
C TYR A 283 2.14 -7.27 13.89
N LYS A 284 3.19 -8.12 14.00
CA LYS A 284 3.09 -9.58 14.15
C LYS A 284 2.25 -10.01 15.37
N GLN A 285 2.20 -9.22 16.42
CA GLN A 285 1.42 -9.48 17.64
C GLN A 285 0.09 -8.71 17.68
N THR A 286 -0.10 -7.73 16.77
CA THR A 286 -1.33 -6.94 16.70
C THR A 286 -2.49 -7.81 16.21
N PRO A 287 -3.64 -7.83 16.94
CA PRO A 287 -4.83 -8.56 16.52
C PRO A 287 -5.34 -8.12 15.14
N THR A 288 -5.82 -9.06 14.33
CA THR A 288 -6.40 -8.81 13.00
C THR A 288 -7.44 -7.67 13.00
N PRO A 289 -8.40 -7.60 13.95
CA PRO A 289 -9.38 -6.52 13.95
C PRO A 289 -8.77 -5.13 14.15
N VAL A 290 -7.72 -5.04 14.97
CA VAL A 290 -6.99 -3.79 15.20
C VAL A 290 -6.27 -3.37 13.91
N LEU A 291 -5.68 -4.31 13.17
CA LEU A 291 -5.06 -4.01 11.88
C LEU A 291 -6.09 -3.53 10.83
N VAL A 292 -7.31 -4.09 10.83
CA VAL A 292 -8.40 -3.61 9.97
C VAL A 292 -8.77 -2.17 10.32
N ILE A 293 -8.97 -1.87 11.61
CA ILE A 293 -9.31 -0.51 12.09
C ILE A 293 -8.21 0.48 11.69
N LEU A 294 -6.94 0.16 11.99
CA LEU A 294 -5.82 1.03 11.66
C LEU A 294 -5.73 1.27 10.14
N THR A 295 -5.93 0.22 9.34
CA THR A 295 -5.96 0.34 7.87
C THR A 295 -7.06 1.29 7.43
N MET A 296 -8.28 1.14 7.92
CA MET A 296 -9.41 2.03 7.60
C MET A 296 -9.16 3.48 8.04
N GLN A 297 -8.57 3.69 9.22
CA GLN A 297 -8.19 5.03 9.69
C GLN A 297 -7.16 5.69 8.75
N LYS A 298 -6.20 4.92 8.22
CA LYS A 298 -5.22 5.43 7.24
C LYS A 298 -5.79 5.70 5.86
N LEU A 299 -6.92 5.08 5.51
CA LEU A 299 -7.65 5.45 4.29
C LEU A 299 -8.31 6.83 4.45
N VAL A 300 -8.94 7.09 5.60
CA VAL A 300 -9.63 8.38 5.89
C VAL A 300 -8.66 9.55 5.94
N LEU A 301 -7.54 9.40 6.66
CA LEU A 301 -6.57 10.49 6.84
C LEU A 301 -5.91 10.96 5.53
N LYS A 302 -6.01 10.16 4.46
CA LYS A 302 -5.45 10.48 3.14
C LYS A 302 -6.45 11.17 2.20
N ASP A 303 -7.71 11.29 2.60
CA ASP A 303 -8.80 11.83 1.79
C ASP A 303 -9.34 13.17 2.35
N MET A 304 -8.55 13.84 3.20
CA MET A 304 -8.96 15.02 3.99
C MET A 304 -9.23 16.30 3.18
N ASP A 305 -9.26 16.24 1.85
CA ASP A 305 -9.69 17.36 0.99
C ASP A 305 -11.15 17.23 0.51
N ASP A 306 -11.85 16.13 0.79
CA ASP A 306 -13.23 15.93 0.31
C ASP A 306 -14.12 15.32 1.42
N GLU A 307 -14.94 16.14 2.09
CA GLU A 307 -15.97 15.69 3.05
C GLU A 307 -17.11 14.95 2.32
N THR A 308 -16.80 13.81 1.71
CA THR A 308 -17.79 13.01 1.00
C THR A 308 -18.56 12.10 1.96
N THR A 309 -19.79 11.75 1.61
CA THR A 309 -20.66 10.80 2.32
C THR A 309 -19.94 9.48 2.68
N ASN A 310 -18.96 9.08 1.87
CA ASN A 310 -18.15 7.87 2.07
C ASN A 310 -17.25 7.97 3.33
N VAL A 311 -16.73 9.15 3.67
CA VAL A 311 -15.91 9.37 4.88
C VAL A 311 -16.75 9.17 6.14
N LYS A 312 -17.98 9.72 6.17
CA LYS A 312 -18.90 9.57 7.32
C LYS A 312 -19.30 8.12 7.54
N GLN A 313 -19.60 7.39 6.47
CA GLN A 313 -19.89 5.95 6.53
C GLN A 313 -18.67 5.14 7.02
N LEU A 314 -17.48 5.40 6.49
CA LEU A 314 -16.24 4.76 6.93
C LEU A 314 -15.95 5.02 8.41
N MET A 315 -16.10 6.27 8.86
CA MET A 315 -15.90 6.63 10.27
C MET A 315 -16.97 6.02 11.20
N SER A 316 -18.20 5.82 10.72
CA SER A 316 -19.23 5.07 11.45
C SER A 316 -18.81 3.60 11.64
N ILE A 317 -18.29 2.95 10.59
CA ILE A 317 -17.78 1.57 10.65
C ILE A 317 -16.61 1.48 11.63
N VAL A 318 -15.65 2.39 11.53
CA VAL A 318 -14.48 2.46 12.45
C VAL A 318 -14.96 2.58 13.90
N ARG A 319 -15.88 3.52 14.19
CA ARG A 319 -16.43 3.71 15.54
C ARG A 319 -17.16 2.47 16.03
N LEU A 320 -17.95 1.81 15.19
CA LEU A 320 -18.66 0.58 15.55
C LEU A 320 -17.68 -0.53 15.93
N ILE A 321 -16.65 -0.77 15.12
CA ILE A 321 -15.64 -1.80 15.41
C ILE A 321 -14.86 -1.44 16.69
N GLN A 322 -14.52 -0.15 16.89
CA GLN A 322 -13.88 0.34 18.11
C GLN A 322 -14.75 0.17 19.36
N GLN A 323 -16.05 0.45 19.28
CA GLN A 323 -17.00 0.27 20.39
C GLN A 323 -17.13 -1.22 20.76
N LEU A 324 -17.22 -2.09 19.76
CA LEU A 324 -17.25 -3.54 19.96
C LEU A 324 -15.97 -4.07 20.62
N TYR A 325 -14.82 -3.42 20.38
CA TYR A 325 -13.55 -3.77 21.02
C TYR A 325 -13.38 -3.16 22.40
N ASN A 326 -13.71 -1.87 22.59
CA ASN A 326 -13.53 -1.11 23.83
C ASN A 326 -14.54 -1.45 24.93
N GLY A 327 -15.77 -1.84 24.57
CA GLY A 327 -16.80 -2.29 25.53
C GLY A 327 -16.43 -3.57 26.30
N HIS A 328 -15.19 -4.05 26.15
CA HIS A 328 -14.68 -5.28 26.71
C HIS A 328 -13.51 -5.08 27.70
N VAL A 329 -12.98 -3.86 27.89
CA VAL A 329 -12.00 -3.61 28.96
C VAL A 329 -12.75 -3.35 30.27
N ALA A 330 -13.05 -4.40 31.03
CA ALA A 330 -13.62 -4.27 32.37
C ALA A 330 -12.57 -3.70 33.35
N PRO A 331 -12.96 -2.86 34.33
CA PRO A 331 -12.05 -2.30 35.31
C PRO A 331 -11.77 -3.33 36.40
N HIS A 332 -10.73 -4.15 36.25
CA HIS A 332 -10.18 -4.91 37.36
C HIS A 332 -8.67 -4.74 37.42
N GLY A 333 -8.20 -4.53 38.65
CA GLY A 333 -6.88 -4.02 38.98
C GLY A 333 -5.73 -4.98 38.68
N GLU A 334 -4.59 -4.33 38.51
CA GLU A 334 -3.22 -4.82 38.67
C GLU A 334 -2.61 -5.77 37.61
N ALA A 335 -1.71 -5.14 36.84
CA ALA A 335 -0.42 -5.65 36.38
C ALA A 335 -0.39 -6.82 35.38
N GLY A 336 -0.66 -6.49 34.13
CA GLY A 336 -0.11 -7.17 32.95
C GLY A 336 -0.37 -6.31 31.73
N GLN A 337 0.67 -5.66 31.19
CA GLN A 337 0.65 -4.65 30.11
C GLN A 337 -0.20 -5.08 28.88
N ALA A 338 -1.52 -4.91 28.95
CA ALA A 338 -2.40 -4.86 27.81
C ALA A 338 -2.47 -3.40 27.35
N GLY A 339 -1.88 -3.13 26.19
CA GLY A 339 -1.81 -1.80 25.60
C GLY A 339 -3.20 -1.19 25.47
N ASN A 340 -3.48 -0.22 26.35
CA ASN A 340 -4.65 0.63 26.30
C ASN A 340 -4.74 1.25 24.89
N MET A 341 -5.82 1.04 24.14
CA MET A 341 -5.95 1.58 22.76
C MET A 341 -5.81 3.11 22.73
N GLN A 342 -6.08 3.79 23.84
CA GLN A 342 -5.84 5.24 23.98
C GLN A 342 -4.35 5.60 23.88
N HIS A 343 -3.43 4.71 24.26
CA HIS A 343 -1.98 4.90 24.13
C HIS A 343 -1.40 4.49 22.76
N LEU A 344 -2.16 3.73 21.95
CA LEU A 344 -1.83 3.52 20.54
C LEU A 344 -2.44 4.62 19.64
N CYS A 345 -3.42 5.35 20.16
CA CYS A 345 -4.05 6.52 19.54
C CYS A 345 -3.49 7.86 20.01
N SER A 346 -2.52 7.88 20.93
CA SER A 346 -1.75 9.09 21.26
C SER A 346 -0.75 9.35 20.13
N THR A 347 -1.21 10.15 19.18
CA THR A 347 -0.39 10.88 18.20
C THR A 347 0.78 11.58 18.89
N PRO A 348 2.05 11.36 18.48
CA PRO A 348 2.95 12.49 18.38
C PRO A 348 2.44 13.29 17.18
N GLU A 349 1.91 14.47 17.47
CA GLU A 349 1.56 15.51 16.52
C GLU A 349 2.71 15.69 15.52
N ALA A 350 2.50 15.18 14.32
CA ALA A 350 2.93 15.83 13.11
C ALA A 350 1.63 15.98 12.32
N ILE A 351 1.02 17.16 12.48
CA ILE A 351 -0.08 17.64 11.68
C ILE A 351 0.34 17.42 10.22
N TYR A 352 -0.39 16.53 9.53
CA TYR A 352 -0.29 16.34 8.09
C TYR A 352 -1.08 17.45 7.43
#